data_AF-A0A9E2R408-F1
#
_entry.id   AF-A0A9E2R408-F1
#
_cell.length_a   1.000
_cell.length_b   1.000
_cell.length_c   1.000
_cell.angle_alpha   90.00
_cell.angle_beta   90.00
_cell.angle_gamma   90.00
#
_symmetry.space_group_name_H-M   'P 1'
#
loop_
_entity.id
_entity.type
_entity.pdbx_description
1 polymer ?
#
loop_
_entity_poly.entity_id
_entity_poly.type
_entity_poly.pdbx_seq_one_letter_code
_entity_poly.pdbx_strand_id
1 'polypeptide(L)'
;MKTTIELPDRTFRRAKTVAAANGVTLKQLLTEALEEKLRQGAKSSRSAAPPWLRCFGAFANSPSMRVETRRIQRRIDAEFERIDPEDWQ
;
A
#
# COMPACT_ATOMS: atom_id res chain seq x y z
N MET A 1 3.45 -26.90 -13.35
CA MET A 1 4.79 -27.50 -13.14
C MET A 1 4.83 -28.15 -11.75
N LYS A 2 5.50 -29.29 -11.58
CA LYS A 2 5.76 -29.89 -10.26
C LYS A 2 7.10 -29.35 -9.76
N THR A 3 7.11 -28.81 -8.55
CA THR A 3 8.32 -28.28 -7.90
C THR A 3 8.43 -28.91 -6.52
N THR A 4 9.63 -29.38 -6.17
CA THR A 4 9.95 -29.88 -4.84
C THR A 4 10.69 -28.77 -4.09
N ILE A 5 10.24 -28.47 -2.86
CA ILE A 5 10.85 -27.48 -1.98
C ILE A 5 11.17 -28.12 -0.64
N GLU A 6 12.32 -27.80 -0.09
CA GLU A 6 12.72 -28.24 1.25
C GLU A 6 12.12 -27.30 2.30
N LEU A 7 11.37 -27.85 3.26
CA LEU A 7 10.73 -27.11 4.34
C LEU A 7 11.07 -27.74 5.69
N PRO A 8 11.43 -26.96 6.72
CA PRO A 8 11.56 -27.49 8.07
C PRO A 8 10.25 -28.16 8.53
N ASP A 9 10.33 -29.33 9.17
CA ASP A 9 9.14 -30.12 9.57
C ASP A 9 8.16 -29.31 10.42
N ARG A 10 8.67 -28.51 11.36
CA ARG A 10 7.83 -27.60 12.19
C ARG A 10 7.02 -26.62 11.34
N THR A 11 7.65 -26.06 10.30
CA THR A 11 7.00 -25.11 9.39
C THR A 11 5.95 -25.83 8.53
N PHE A 12 6.27 -27.01 8.01
CA PHE A 12 5.35 -27.81 7.20
C PHE A 12 4.09 -28.20 7.99
N ARG A 13 4.24 -28.66 9.24
CA ARG A 13 3.10 -28.99 10.11
C ARG A 13 2.21 -27.78 10.37
N ARG A 14 2.81 -26.64 10.73
CA ARG A 14 2.07 -25.40 10.97
C ARG A 14 1.31 -24.96 9.72
N ALA A 15 1.93 -25.02 8.55
CA ALA A 15 1.28 -24.68 7.29
C ALA A 15 0.08 -25.59 6.99
N LYS A 16 0.19 -26.90 7.27
CA LYS A 16 -0.94 -27.83 7.17
C LYS A 16 -2.09 -27.48 8.10
N THR A 17 -1.80 -27.15 9.36
CA THR A 17 -2.83 -26.74 10.33
C THR A 17 -3.55 -25.48 9.87
N VAL A 18 -2.82 -24.48 9.38
CA VAL A 18 -3.39 -23.24 8.85
C VAL A 18 -4.25 -23.50 7.61
N ALA A 19 -3.77 -24.32 6.67
CA ALA A 19 -4.52 -24.68 5.48
C ALA A 19 -5.86 -25.34 5.84
N ALA A 20 -5.83 -26.31 6.77
CA ALA A 20 -7.02 -26.99 7.25
C ALA A 20 -8.00 -26.03 7.96
N ALA A 21 -7.49 -25.15 8.83
CA ALA A 21 -8.30 -24.15 9.53
C ALA A 21 -9.00 -23.17 8.56
N ASN A 22 -8.34 -22.85 7.44
CA ASN A 22 -8.88 -21.96 6.41
C ASN A 22 -9.69 -22.70 5.34
N GLY A 23 -9.87 -24.03 5.44
CA GLY A 23 -10.61 -24.81 4.46
C GLY A 23 -9.96 -24.90 3.08
N VAL A 24 -8.65 -24.65 2.98
CA VAL A 24 -7.90 -24.66 1.70
C VAL A 24 -6.87 -25.78 1.68
N THR A 25 -6.40 -26.13 0.48
CA THR A 25 -5.31 -27.10 0.34
C THR A 25 -3.96 -26.47 0.68
N LEU A 26 -2.99 -27.27 1.14
CA LEU A 26 -1.62 -26.79 1.38
C LEU A 26 -1.00 -26.18 0.11
N LYS A 27 -1.29 -26.76 -1.07
CA LYS A 27 -0.85 -26.22 -2.36
C LYS A 27 -1.37 -24.81 -2.56
N GLN A 28 -2.66 -24.57 -2.33
CA GLN A 28 -3.28 -23.27 -2.50
C GLN A 28 -2.69 -22.24 -1.54
N LEU A 29 -2.55 -22.60 -0.26
CA LEU A 29 -1.90 -21.74 0.75
C LEU A 29 -0.50 -21.30 0.30
N LEU A 30 0.31 -22.24 -0.21
CA LEU A 30 1.66 -21.95 -0.70
C LEU A 30 1.64 -21.06 -1.95
N THR A 31 0.75 -21.33 -2.90
CA THR A 31 0.61 -20.51 -4.11
C THR A 31 0.25 -19.07 -3.77
N GLU A 32 -0.78 -18.88 -2.94
CA GLU A 32 -1.25 -17.54 -2.54
C GLU A 32 -0.16 -16.77 -1.79
N ALA A 33 0.51 -17.42 -0.84
CA ALA A 33 1.62 -16.82 -0.09
C ALA A 33 2.78 -16.42 -1.02
N LEU A 34 3.11 -17.25 -2.02
CA LEU A 34 4.16 -16.95 -2.98
C LEU A 34 3.78 -15.79 -3.89
N GLU A 35 2.56 -15.77 -4.42
CA GLU A 35 2.04 -14.67 -5.24
C GLU A 35 2.01 -13.35 -4.47
N GLU A 36 1.58 -13.39 -3.20
CA GLU A 36 1.59 -12.23 -2.31
C GLU A 36 3.03 -11.72 -2.12
N LYS A 37 3.98 -12.63 -1.85
CA LYS A 37 5.39 -12.25 -1.71
C LYS A 37 6.02 -11.71 -2.98
N LEU A 38 5.67 -12.24 -4.15
CA LEU A 38 6.12 -11.70 -5.43
C LEU A 38 5.52 -10.31 -5.70
N ARG A 39 4.24 -10.12 -5.35
CA ARG A 39 3.56 -8.81 -5.44
C ARG A 39 4.16 -7.80 -4.47
N GLN A 40 4.56 -8.22 -3.27
CA GLN A 40 5.24 -7.39 -2.27
C GLN A 40 6.70 -7.13 -2.64
N GLY A 41 7.43 -8.11 -3.17
CA GLY A 41 8.81 -7.97 -3.63
C GLY A 41 8.93 -7.01 -4.83
N ALA A 42 7.95 -7.04 -5.74
CA ALA A 42 7.80 -6.05 -6.80
C ALA A 42 7.55 -4.63 -6.25
N LYS A 43 6.96 -4.51 -5.05
CA LYS A 43 6.78 -3.25 -4.34
C LYS A 43 7.98 -2.88 -3.47
N SER A 44 8.74 -3.84 -2.95
CA SER A 44 9.81 -3.67 -1.96
C SER A 44 11.17 -3.33 -2.58
N SER A 45 11.37 -3.50 -3.90
CA SER A 45 12.56 -2.98 -4.59
C SER A 45 12.56 -1.45 -4.75
N ARG A 46 11.50 -0.79 -4.31
CA ARG A 46 11.48 0.65 -4.08
C ARG A 46 10.82 0.90 -2.74
N SER A 47 11.31 1.88 -2.00
CA SER A 47 10.44 2.68 -1.14
C SER A 47 9.38 3.36 -2.02
N ALA A 48 8.48 2.60 -2.62
CA ALA A 48 7.49 3.10 -3.57
C ALA A 48 6.41 3.79 -2.77
N ALA A 49 6.53 5.11 -2.70
CA ALA A 49 5.45 5.99 -2.32
C ALA A 49 4.13 5.49 -2.96
N PRO A 50 3.01 5.47 -2.23
CA PRO A 50 1.73 5.04 -2.78
C PRO A 50 1.45 5.59 -4.19
N PRO A 51 0.72 4.86 -5.06
CA PRO A 51 0.52 5.27 -6.45
C PRO A 51 -0.06 6.68 -6.65
N TRP A 52 -0.78 7.20 -5.66
CA TRP A 52 -1.32 8.56 -5.67
C TRP A 52 -0.26 9.65 -5.42
N LEU A 53 0.93 9.32 -4.87
CA LEU A 53 2.05 10.26 -4.75
C LEU A 53 2.88 10.41 -6.03
N ARG A 54 2.57 9.67 -7.10
CA ARG A 54 3.35 9.73 -8.35
C ARG A 54 3.52 11.15 -8.90
N CYS A 55 2.56 12.03 -8.65
CA CYS A 55 2.57 13.42 -9.09
C CYS A 55 2.81 14.41 -7.94
N PHE A 56 3.06 13.92 -6.72
CA PHE A 56 3.24 14.78 -5.55
C PHE A 56 4.47 15.67 -5.74
N GLY A 57 4.28 16.99 -5.68
CA GLY A 57 5.36 17.95 -5.91
C GLY A 57 5.81 18.11 -7.36
N ALA A 58 5.08 17.58 -8.35
CA ALA A 58 5.43 17.68 -9.78
C ALA A 58 5.68 19.13 -10.25
N PHE A 59 5.06 20.10 -9.59
CA PHE A 59 5.18 21.52 -9.93
C PHE A 59 6.13 22.30 -9.02
N ALA A 60 6.77 21.66 -8.04
CA ALA A 60 7.61 22.35 -7.04
C ALA A 60 8.81 23.06 -7.67
N ASN A 61 9.36 22.53 -8.76
CA ASN A 61 10.53 23.11 -9.43
C ASN A 61 10.18 24.31 -10.32
N SER A 62 8.91 24.49 -10.70
CA SER A 62 8.47 25.60 -11.56
C SER A 62 8.12 26.85 -10.74
N PRO A 63 8.81 28.00 -10.92
CA PRO A 63 8.54 29.22 -10.14
C PRO A 63 7.12 29.76 -10.31
N SER A 64 6.58 29.76 -11.53
CA SER A 64 5.21 30.23 -11.81
C SER A 64 4.17 29.34 -11.15
N MET A 65 4.39 28.02 -11.18
CA MET A 65 3.47 27.08 -10.54
C MET A 65 3.51 27.16 -9.02
N ARG A 66 4.67 27.41 -8.40
CA ARG A 66 4.72 27.67 -6.95
C ARG A 66 3.90 28.89 -6.54
N VAL A 67 3.89 29.94 -7.36
CA VAL A 67 3.04 31.13 -7.10
C VAL A 67 1.57 30.75 -7.18
N GLU A 68 1.17 30.00 -8.20
CA GLU A 68 -0.23 29.59 -8.37
C GLU A 68 -0.69 28.61 -7.28
N THR A 69 0.14 27.63 -6.89
CA THR A 69 -0.16 26.72 -5.77
C THR A 69 -0.41 27.50 -4.48
N ARG A 70 0.39 28.54 -4.18
CA ARG A 70 0.16 29.40 -3.00
C ARG A 70 -1.12 30.23 -3.10
N ARG A 71 -1.48 30.68 -4.31
CA ARG A 71 -2.73 31.41 -4.53
C ARG A 71 -3.95 30.52 -4.27
N ILE A 72 -3.91 29.27 -4.73
CA ILE A 72 -4.95 28.27 -4.47
C ILE A 72 -5.03 27.97 -2.97
N GLN A 73 -3.90 27.69 -2.32
CA GLN A 73 -3.86 27.39 -0.89
C GLN A 73 -4.49 28.52 -0.06
N ARG A 74 -4.13 29.78 -0.32
CA ARG A 74 -4.73 30.93 0.38
C ARG A 74 -6.25 31.02 0.24
N ARG A 75 -6.83 30.59 -0.89
CA ARG A 75 -8.28 30.56 -1.06
C ARG A 75 -8.89 29.43 -0.26
N ILE A 76 -8.27 28.24 -0.28
CA ILE A 76 -8.71 27.12 0.56
C ILE A 76 -8.71 27.55 2.02
N ASP A 77 -7.61 28.13 2.48
CA ASP A 77 -7.46 28.58 3.86
C ASP A 77 -8.54 29.61 4.24
N ALA A 78 -8.76 30.63 3.40
CA ALA A 78 -9.78 31.65 3.65
C ALA A 78 -11.21 31.09 3.75
N GLU A 79 -11.55 30.08 2.95
CA GLU A 79 -12.87 29.47 2.94
C GLU A 79 -13.04 28.40 4.03
N PHE A 80 -11.98 27.63 4.33
CA PHE A 80 -12.07 26.40 5.13
C PHE A 80 -11.34 26.45 6.49
N GLU A 81 -10.58 27.51 6.82
CA GLU A 81 -10.00 27.66 8.18
C GLU A 81 -11.04 28.09 9.23
N ARG A 82 -12.23 28.50 8.79
CA ARG A 82 -13.34 28.85 9.68
C ARG A 82 -14.11 27.57 10.00
N ILE A 83 -13.90 27.03 11.19
CA ILE A 83 -14.73 25.96 11.72
C ILE A 83 -16.04 26.60 12.18
N ASP A 84 -17.17 26.20 11.57
CA ASP A 84 -18.48 26.56 12.09
C ASP A 84 -18.67 25.86 13.44
N PRO A 85 -18.90 26.57 14.55
CA PRO A 85 -19.12 25.95 15.85
C PRO A 85 -20.31 24.97 15.88
N GLU A 86 -21.27 25.09 14.95
CA GLU A 86 -22.38 24.14 14.81
C GLU A 86 -21.95 22.80 14.16
N ASP A 87 -20.88 22.79 13.34
CA ASP A 87 -20.35 21.57 12.69
C ASP A 87 -19.54 20.67 13.66
N TRP A 88 -19.27 21.13 14.89
CA TRP A 88 -18.49 20.41 15.90
C TRP A 88 -19.35 19.65 16.94
N GLN A 89 -20.68 19.71 16.84
CA GLN A 89 -21.60 18.94 17.69
C GLN A 89 -21.92 17.56 17.11
#